data_AF-A0A968CBP6-F1
#
_entry.id   AF-A0A968CBP6-F1
#
_cell.length_a   1.000
_cell.length_b   1.000
_cell.length_c   1.000
_cell.angle_alpha   90.00
_cell.angle_beta   90.00
_cell.angle_gamma   90.00
#
_symmetry.space_group_name_H-M   'P 1'
#
loop_
_entity.id
_entity.type
_entity.pdbx_description
1 polymer ?
#
loop_
_entity_poly.entity_id
_entity_poly.type
_entity_poly.pdbx_seq_one_letter_code
_entity_poly.pdbx_strand_id
1 'polypeptide(L)'
;MLLRVLLASIAVNAVLGVWALLAGDFGETQGKVLATSFLVSTAMIVVLVNLPAVRRRYLWPVPLTAAMVGVAAILWFTVLMWFEVDRVVPVKLGGSGLLLAGAGTLAGLMALVAP
;
A
#
# COMPACT_ATOMS: atom_id res chain seq x y z
N MET A 1 1.02 11.67 -14.75
CA MET A 1 0.58 10.29 -15.02
C MET A 1 0.25 9.53 -13.73
N LEU A 2 1.18 9.37 -12.78
CA LEU A 2 0.96 8.57 -11.56
C LEU A 2 -0.26 9.00 -10.70
N LEU A 3 -0.49 10.31 -10.52
CA LEU A 3 -1.67 10.81 -9.79
C LEU A 3 -2.99 10.39 -10.44
N ARG A 4 -3.07 10.36 -11.77
CA ARG A 4 -4.26 9.91 -12.50
C ARG A 4 -4.50 8.41 -12.30
N VAL A 5 -3.42 7.62 -12.25
CA VAL A 5 -3.48 6.17 -11.96
C VAL A 5 -3.93 5.92 -10.53
N LEU A 6 -3.45 6.71 -9.56
CA LEU A 6 -3.91 6.66 -8.18
C LEU A 6 -5.41 6.97 -8.09
N LEU A 7 -5.86 8.09 -8.67
CA LEU A 7 -7.26 8.49 -8.65
C LEU A 7 -8.15 7.45 -9.34
N ALA A 8 -7.70 6.86 -10.44
CA ALA A 8 -8.40 5.76 -11.10
C ALA A 8 -8.46 4.51 -10.20
N SER A 9 -7.37 4.16 -9.51
CA SER A 9 -7.34 3.04 -8.57
C SER A 9 -8.31 3.26 -7.39
N ILE A 10 -8.32 4.46 -6.80
CA ILE A 10 -9.26 4.84 -5.74
C ILE A 10 -10.70 4.77 -6.23
N ALA A 11 -10.98 5.28 -7.44
CA ALA A 11 -12.30 5.23 -8.04
C ALA A 11 -12.79 3.80 -8.29
N VAL A 12 -11.92 2.93 -8.83
CA VAL A 12 -12.23 1.50 -9.00
C VAL A 12 -12.49 0.84 -7.66
N ASN A 13 -11.68 1.15 -6.64
CA ASN A 13 -11.83 0.57 -5.31
C ASN A 13 -13.14 1.01 -4.62
N ALA A 14 -13.52 2.28 -4.80
CA ALA A 14 -14.80 2.81 -4.34
C ALA A 14 -15.98 2.14 -5.05
N VAL A 15 -15.90 1.95 -6.38
CA VAL A 15 -16.94 1.24 -7.15
C VAL A 15 -17.07 -0.22 -6.70
N LEU A 16 -15.96 -0.92 -6.48
CA LEU A 16 -15.96 -2.29 -5.95
C LEU A 16 -16.54 -2.37 -4.54
N GLY A 17 -16.20 -1.42 -3.66
CA GLY A 17 -16.74 -1.35 -2.30
C GLY A 17 -18.25 -1.09 -2.29
N VAL A 18 -18.72 -0.17 -3.13
CA VAL A 18 -20.16 0.11 -3.31
C VAL A 18 -20.88 -1.09 -3.91
N TRP A 19 -20.31 -1.74 -4.92
CA TRP A 19 -20.89 -2.94 -5.53
C TRP A 19 -21.03 -4.08 -4.53
N ALA A 20 -20.01 -4.31 -3.71
CA ALA A 20 -20.01 -5.36 -2.71
C ALA A 20 -21.04 -5.10 -1.58
N LEU A 21 -21.28 -3.83 -1.21
CA LEU A 21 -22.37 -3.47 -0.29
C LEU A 21 -23.77 -3.70 -0.90
N LEU A 22 -23.92 -3.53 -2.22
CA LEU A 22 -25.20 -3.66 -2.93
C LEU A 22 -25.53 -5.10 -3.35
N ALA A 23 -24.54 -5.99 -3.44
CA ALA A 23 -24.71 -7.35 -3.96
C ALA A 23 -25.32 -8.35 -2.96
N GLY A 24 -25.56 -7.97 -1.71
CA GLY A 24 -26.31 -8.77 -0.72
C GLY A 24 -25.53 -9.92 -0.08
N ASP A 25 -24.70 -10.64 -0.84
CA ASP A 25 -23.79 -11.69 -0.35
C ASP A 25 -22.33 -11.23 -0.48
N PHE A 26 -21.79 -10.67 0.60
CA PHE A 26 -20.36 -10.33 0.70
C PHE A 26 -19.55 -11.62 0.87
N GLY A 27 -19.36 -12.34 -0.23
CA GLY A 27 -18.60 -13.59 -0.25
C GLY A 27 -17.10 -13.37 -0.06
N GLU A 28 -16.40 -14.44 0.33
CA GLU A 28 -14.95 -14.43 0.57
C GLU A 28 -14.15 -13.87 -0.62
N THR A 29 -14.52 -14.25 -1.84
CA THR A 29 -13.87 -13.77 -3.07
C THR A 29 -14.02 -12.27 -3.28
N GLN A 30 -15.21 -11.70 -3.00
CA GLN A 30 -15.42 -10.26 -3.14
C GLN A 30 -14.59 -9.48 -2.11
N GLY A 31 -14.50 -9.99 -0.88
CA GLY A 31 -13.63 -9.45 0.16
C GLY A 31 -12.15 -9.48 -0.25
N LYS A 32 -11.66 -10.59 -0.79
CA LYS A 32 -10.26 -10.73 -1.28
C LYS A 32 -9.96 -9.75 -2.42
N VAL A 33 -10.88 -9.56 -3.37
CA VAL A 33 -10.72 -8.61 -4.49
C VAL A 33 -10.69 -7.16 -4.00
N LEU A 34 -11.57 -6.79 -3.08
CA LEU A 34 -11.60 -5.44 -2.50
C LEU A 34 -10.34 -5.16 -1.69
N ALA A 35 -9.92 -6.11 -0.85
CA ALA A 35 -8.71 -5.97 -0.05
C ALA A 35 -7.45 -5.91 -0.92
N THR A 36 -7.36 -6.70 -2.00
CA THR A 36 -6.26 -6.60 -2.98
C THR A 36 -6.25 -5.22 -3.66
N SER A 37 -7.41 -4.71 -4.04
CA SER A 37 -7.53 -3.39 -4.69
C SER A 37 -7.11 -2.26 -3.74
N PHE A 38 -7.50 -2.34 -2.47
CA PHE A 38 -7.05 -1.43 -1.42
C PHE A 38 -5.53 -1.47 -1.23
N LEU A 39 -4.96 -2.66 -1.10
CA LEU A 39 -3.52 -2.87 -0.98
C LEU A 39 -2.75 -2.25 -2.15
N VAL A 40 -3.21 -2.46 -3.39
CA VAL A 40 -2.60 -1.85 -4.58
C VAL A 40 -2.69 -0.32 -4.55
N SER A 41 -3.84 0.26 -4.14
CA SER A 41 -3.94 1.71 -3.96
C SER A 41 -2.95 2.23 -2.92
N THR A 42 -2.79 1.53 -1.79
CA THR A 42 -1.82 1.89 -0.74
C THR A 42 -0.38 1.86 -1.29
N ALA A 43 -0.02 0.87 -2.11
CA ALA A 43 1.32 0.81 -2.72
C ALA A 43 1.57 2.02 -3.62
N MET A 44 0.58 2.44 -4.40
CA MET A 44 0.69 3.65 -5.22
C MET A 44 0.88 4.92 -4.38
N ILE A 45 0.17 5.03 -3.25
CA ILE A 45 0.34 6.17 -2.31
C ILE A 45 1.76 6.17 -1.75
N VAL A 46 2.24 5.03 -1.26
CA VAL A 46 3.59 4.91 -0.68
C VAL A 46 4.66 5.35 -1.69
N VAL A 47 4.54 4.93 -2.96
CA VAL A 47 5.48 5.37 -4.01
C VAL A 47 5.35 6.87 -4.27
N LEU A 48 4.12 7.39 -4.40
CA LEU A 48 3.86 8.80 -4.66
C LEU A 48 4.43 9.72 -3.59
N VAL A 49 4.24 9.35 -2.32
CA VAL A 49 4.67 10.16 -1.18
C VAL A 49 6.19 10.20 -1.06
N ASN A 50 6.87 9.09 -1.35
CA ASN A 50 8.33 9.03 -1.27
C ASN A 50 9.04 9.65 -2.49
N LEU A 51 8.37 9.73 -3.64
CA LEU A 51 8.99 10.18 -4.90
C LEU A 51 9.65 11.59 -4.83
N PRO A 52 9.04 12.62 -4.20
CA PRO A 52 9.67 13.93 -4.08
C PRO A 52 10.91 13.92 -3.18
N ALA A 53 10.89 13.16 -2.09
CA ALA A 53 12.02 13.04 -1.14
C ALA A 53 13.21 12.35 -1.81
N VAL A 54 12.93 11.27 -2.56
CA VAL A 54 13.90 10.54 -3.40
C VAL A 54 14.52 11.48 -4.45
N ARG A 55 13.70 12.26 -5.18
CA ARG A 55 14.20 13.17 -6.23
C ARG A 55 15.10 14.27 -5.70
N ARG A 56 14.79 14.82 -4.52
CA ARG A 56 15.60 15.87 -3.87
C ARG A 56 16.79 15.32 -3.08
N ARG A 57 16.96 13.98 -3.04
CA ARG A 57 17.99 13.27 -2.26
C ARG A 57 18.00 13.59 -0.76
N TYR A 58 16.90 14.09 -0.21
CA TYR A 58 16.77 14.29 1.23
C TYR A 58 16.70 12.94 1.95
N LEU A 59 17.56 12.77 2.97
CA LEU A 59 17.67 11.52 3.73
C LEU A 59 17.90 10.28 2.86
N TRP A 60 18.60 10.42 1.73
CA TRP A 60 18.95 9.25 0.91
C TRP A 60 19.76 8.25 1.75
N PRO A 61 19.45 6.93 1.72
CA PRO A 61 18.50 6.22 0.86
C PRO A 61 17.12 5.92 1.49
N VAL A 62 16.82 6.48 2.67
CA VAL A 62 15.65 6.15 3.51
C VAL A 62 14.33 6.13 2.74
N PRO A 63 13.91 7.20 2.02
CA PRO A 63 12.61 7.21 1.36
C PRO A 63 12.50 6.20 0.20
N LEU A 64 13.62 5.87 -0.46
CA LEU A 64 13.63 4.81 -1.47
C LEU A 64 13.43 3.45 -0.83
N THR A 65 14.19 3.15 0.22
CA THR A 65 14.08 1.87 0.94
C THR A 65 12.69 1.70 1.57
N ALA A 66 12.10 2.78 2.11
CA ALA A 66 10.75 2.80 2.63
C ALA A 66 9.71 2.45 1.56
N ALA A 67 9.83 3.06 0.37
CA ALA A 67 8.94 2.74 -0.74
C ALA A 67 9.05 1.29 -1.20
N MET A 68 10.27 0.77 -1.34
CA MET A 68 10.51 -0.61 -1.76
C MET A 68 9.99 -1.63 -0.74
N VAL A 69 10.30 -1.42 0.54
CA VAL A 69 9.81 -2.29 1.63
C VAL A 69 8.29 -2.24 1.72
N GLY A 70 7.69 -1.06 1.56
CA GLY A 70 6.24 -0.90 1.57
C GLY A 70 5.56 -1.67 0.43
N VAL A 71 6.06 -1.53 -0.80
CA VAL A 71 5.54 -2.28 -1.96
C VAL A 71 5.72 -3.79 -1.77
N ALA A 72 6.89 -4.23 -1.28
CA ALA A 72 7.15 -5.64 -1.04
C ALA A 72 6.22 -6.22 0.03
N ALA A 73 5.98 -5.51 1.13
CA ALA A 73 5.08 -5.92 2.19
C ALA A 73 3.62 -6.00 1.70
N ILE A 74 3.19 -5.07 0.85
CA ILE A 74 1.85 -5.08 0.25
C ILE A 74 1.68 -6.28 -0.68
N LEU A 75 2.66 -6.54 -1.56
CA LEU A 75 2.64 -7.73 -2.43
C LEU A 75 2.61 -9.02 -1.61
N TRP A 76 3.38 -9.05 -0.51
CA TRP A 76 3.37 -10.19 0.41
C TRP A 76 1.99 -10.43 1.02
N PHE A 77 1.29 -9.38 1.48
CA PHE A 77 -0.09 -9.50 1.97
C PHE A 77 -1.07 -9.99 0.92
N THR A 78 -0.95 -9.51 -0.32
CA THR A 78 -1.76 -10.01 -1.43
C THR A 78 -1.53 -11.52 -1.63
N VAL A 79 -0.29 -11.99 -1.62
CA VAL A 79 0.03 -13.42 -1.73
C VAL A 79 -0.58 -14.20 -0.56
N LEU A 80 -0.37 -13.78 0.69
CA LEU A 80 -0.92 -14.49 1.86
C LEU A 80 -2.44 -14.63 1.81
N MET A 81 -3.12 -13.59 1.32
CA MET A 81 -4.57 -13.55 1.20
C MET A 81 -5.11 -14.54 0.15
N TRP A 82 -4.41 -14.70 -0.97
CA TRP A 82 -4.83 -15.60 -2.05
C TRP A 82 -4.43 -17.06 -1.83
N PHE A 83 -3.34 -17.31 -1.10
CA PHE A 83 -2.87 -18.65 -0.80
C PHE A 83 -3.32 -19.17 0.58
N GLU A 84 -4.24 -18.47 1.25
CA GLU A 84 -4.84 -18.88 2.53
C GLU A 84 -3.79 -19.34 3.55
N VAL A 85 -2.67 -18.61 3.59
CA VAL A 85 -1.54 -18.94 4.47
C VAL A 85 -1.86 -18.45 5.87
N ASP A 86 -2.63 -19.23 6.62
CA ASP A 86 -2.99 -18.97 8.02
C ASP A 86 -1.84 -19.27 8.97
N ARG A 87 -0.78 -18.46 8.90
CA ARG A 87 0.33 -18.53 9.84
C ARG A 87 0.64 -17.15 10.44
N VAL A 88 0.76 -17.12 11.76
CA VAL A 88 1.04 -15.91 12.54
C VAL A 88 2.36 -15.24 12.13
N VAL A 89 3.38 -16.03 11.79
CA VAL A 89 4.73 -15.54 11.43
C VAL A 89 4.76 -14.74 10.12
N PRO A 90 4.26 -15.24 8.98
CA PRO A 90 4.28 -14.49 7.72
C PRO A 90 3.43 -13.20 7.77
N VAL A 91 2.32 -13.19 8.50
CA VAL A 91 1.51 -11.98 8.73
C VAL A 91 2.29 -10.94 9.53
N LYS A 92 2.97 -11.35 10.60
CA LYS A 92 3.82 -10.44 11.40
C LYS A 92 4.97 -9.85 10.60
N LEU A 93 5.61 -10.66 9.75
CA LEU A 93 6.68 -10.19 8.85
C LEU A 93 6.16 -9.11 7.89
N GLY A 94 5.05 -9.36 7.18
CA GLY A 94 4.43 -8.36 6.32
C GLY A 94 4.04 -7.09 7.08
N GLY A 95 3.40 -7.23 8.25
CA GLY A 95 3.00 -6.11 9.09
C GLY A 95 4.18 -5.26 9.57
N SER A 96 5.29 -5.90 9.98
CA SER A 96 6.51 -5.20 10.37
C SER A 96 7.13 -4.42 9.22
N GLY A 97 7.10 -4.97 8.00
CA GLY A 97 7.56 -4.27 6.79
C GLY A 97 6.74 -3.02 6.49
N LEU A 98 5.40 -3.11 6.61
CA LEU A 98 4.51 -1.94 6.47
C LEU A 98 4.81 -0.85 7.50
N LEU A 99 5.05 -1.22 8.77
CA LEU A 99 5.38 -0.24 9.81
C LEU A 99 6.71 0.48 9.52
N LEU A 100 7.75 -0.26 9.11
CA LEU A 100 9.03 0.32 8.73
C LEU A 100 8.91 1.23 7.50
N ALA A 101 8.15 0.80 6.50
CA ALA A 101 7.85 1.60 5.32
C ALA A 101 7.10 2.89 5.69
N GLY A 102 6.11 2.81 6.58
CA GLY A 102 5.37 3.96 7.08
C GLY A 102 6.28 4.95 7.80
N ALA A 103 7.12 4.47 8.71
CA ALA A 103 8.07 5.30 9.46
C ALA A 103 9.07 6.01 8.52
N GLY A 104 9.65 5.29 7.55
CA GLY A 104 10.56 5.89 6.58
C GLY A 104 9.87 6.90 5.65
N THR A 105 8.61 6.64 5.30
CA THR A 105 7.78 7.57 4.50
C THR A 105 7.50 8.86 5.27
N LEU A 106 7.16 8.76 6.56
CA LEU A 106 6.96 9.93 7.44
C LEU A 106 8.25 10.72 7.63
N ALA A 107 9.39 10.05 7.82
CA ALA A 107 10.69 10.71 7.91
C ALA A 107 11.02 11.49 6.62
N GLY A 108 10.77 10.90 5.45
CA GLY A 108 10.95 11.56 4.15
C GLY A 108 10.03 12.77 3.95
N LEU A 109 8.77 12.68 4.41
CA LEU A 109 7.82 13.80 4.40
C LEU A 109 8.27 14.93 5.32
N MET A 110 8.68 14.62 6.55
CA MET A 110 9.17 15.62 7.50
C MET A 110 10.40 16.34 6.96
N ALA A 111 11.30 15.63 6.27
CA ALA A 111 12.46 16.23 5.63
C ALA A 111 12.12 17.14 4.44
N LEU A 112 10.97 16.95 3.80
CA LEU A 112 10.47 17.83 2.74
C LEU A 112 9.77 19.08 3.26
N VAL A 113 9.15 18.99 4.45
CA VAL A 113 8.39 20.09 5.09
C VAL A 113 9.27 20.92 6.02
N ALA A 114 10.33 20.35 6.59
CA ALA A 114 11.28 21.07 7.43
C ALA A 114 11.95 22.20 6.62
N PRO A 115 11.93 23.46 7.11
CA PRO A 115 12.48 24.63 6.43
C PRO A 115 14.00 24.62 6.28
#